data_AF-A0A9E5NGZ2-F1
#
_entry.id   AF-A0A9E5NGZ2-F1
#
_cell.length_a   1.000
_cell.length_b   1.000
_cell.length_c   1.000
_cell.angle_alpha   90.00
_cell.angle_beta   90.00
_cell.angle_gamma   90.00
#
_symmetry.space_group_name_H-M   'P 1'
#
loop_
_entity.id
_entity.type
_entity.pdbx_description
1 polymer ?
#
loop_
_entity_poly.entity_id
_entity_poly.type
_entity_poly.pdbx_seq_one_letter_code
_entity_poly.pdbx_strand_id
1 'polypeptide(L)'
;LALVFDLAAQAAAAILKAIGFVATIIAQALIDVFNFAAEAVAQILNVIGATANEIAQVLKDVFGFAAQAIANFFNDVLGFAQEVIEAALGFAGFAASVVQGIIEGIFGSISDIFCGIFGC
;
A
#
# COMPACT_ATOMS: atom_id res chain seq x y z
N LEU A 1 22.57 -1.14 -11.89
CA LEU A 1 21.99 -2.49 -11.74
C LEU A 1 20.61 -2.44 -11.09
N ALA A 2 20.41 -1.73 -9.97
CA ALA A 2 19.10 -1.57 -9.30
C ALA A 2 17.95 -1.15 -10.26
N LEU A 3 18.18 -0.13 -11.09
CA LEU A 3 17.23 0.31 -12.13
C LEU A 3 16.77 -0.79 -13.11
N VAL A 4 17.64 -1.75 -13.43
CA VAL A 4 17.30 -2.86 -14.35
C VAL A 4 16.44 -3.90 -13.62
N PHE A 5 16.70 -4.12 -12.34
CA PHE A 5 15.90 -5.01 -11.50
C PHE A 5 14.51 -4.43 -11.25
N ASP A 6 14.37 -3.13 -10.99
CA ASP A 6 13.07 -2.47 -10.85
C ASP A 6 12.23 -2.61 -12.12
N LEU A 7 12.84 -2.37 -13.29
CA LEU A 7 12.14 -2.48 -14.56
C LEU A 7 11.71 -3.93 -14.88
N ALA A 8 12.56 -4.90 -14.55
CA ALA A 8 12.24 -6.32 -14.70
C ALA A 8 11.09 -6.75 -13.78
N ALA A 9 11.09 -6.27 -12.54
CA ALA A 9 10.03 -6.54 -11.58
C ALA A 9 8.71 -5.87 -11.97
N GLN A 10 8.74 -4.61 -12.42
CA GLN A 10 7.55 -3.94 -12.96
C GLN A 10 6.99 -4.69 -14.16
N ALA A 11 7.85 -5.13 -15.09
CA ALA A 11 7.42 -5.91 -16.25
C ALA A 11 6.83 -7.26 -15.83
N ALA A 12 7.47 -7.99 -14.92
CA ALA A 12 6.97 -9.26 -14.40
C ALA A 12 5.61 -9.08 -13.71
N ALA A 13 5.49 -8.07 -12.84
CA ALA A 13 4.26 -7.75 -12.12
C ALA A 13 3.13 -7.32 -13.07
N ALA A 14 3.44 -6.50 -14.07
CA ALA A 14 2.48 -6.09 -15.10
C ALA A 14 2.00 -7.27 -15.95
N ILE A 15 2.91 -8.17 -16.34
CA ILE A 15 2.57 -9.39 -17.08
C ILE A 15 1.69 -10.29 -16.23
N LEU A 16 2.09 -10.60 -15.00
CA LEU A 16 1.33 -11.44 -14.06
C LEU A 16 -0.09 -10.88 -13.84
N LYS A 17 -0.21 -9.57 -13.70
CA LYS A 17 -1.52 -8.90 -13.59
C LYS A 17 -2.32 -9.01 -14.88
N ALA A 18 -1.69 -8.85 -16.04
CA ALA A 18 -2.35 -8.97 -17.34
C ALA A 18 -2.86 -10.39 -17.61
N ILE A 19 -2.19 -11.43 -17.11
CA ILE A 19 -2.64 -12.82 -17.19
C ILE A 19 -3.63 -13.20 -16.06
N GLY A 20 -4.02 -12.25 -15.19
CA GLY A 20 -5.08 -12.41 -14.21
C GLY A 20 -4.65 -12.92 -12.83
N PHE A 21 -3.35 -12.85 -12.49
CA PHE A 21 -2.91 -13.17 -11.14
C PHE A 21 -3.26 -12.07 -10.15
N VAL A 22 -3.56 -12.48 -8.92
CA VAL A 22 -3.82 -11.57 -7.80
C VAL A 22 -2.53 -10.95 -7.26
N ALA A 23 -2.64 -9.74 -6.72
CA ALA A 23 -1.50 -8.95 -6.22
C ALA A 23 -0.64 -9.68 -5.18
N THR A 24 -1.22 -10.55 -4.34
CA THR A 24 -0.51 -11.36 -3.34
C THR A 24 0.48 -12.35 -3.98
N ILE A 25 0.08 -13.02 -5.07
CA ILE A 25 0.98 -13.93 -5.79
C ILE A 25 2.11 -13.13 -6.46
N ILE A 26 1.76 -11.97 -7.03
CA ILE A 26 2.72 -11.07 -7.67
C ILE A 26 3.78 -10.61 -6.67
N ALA A 27 3.33 -10.16 -5.50
CA ALA A 27 4.20 -9.73 -4.42
C ALA A 27 5.12 -10.85 -3.93
N GLN A 28 4.58 -12.06 -3.74
CA GLN A 28 5.38 -13.22 -3.34
C GLN A 28 6.47 -13.52 -4.38
N ALA A 29 6.13 -13.51 -5.67
CA ALA A 29 7.11 -13.71 -6.75
C ALA A 29 8.19 -12.62 -6.75
N LEU A 30 7.82 -11.37 -6.49
CA LEU A 30 8.78 -10.26 -6.39
C LEU A 30 9.76 -10.44 -5.22
N ILE A 31 9.28 -10.94 -4.08
CA ILE A 31 10.11 -11.23 -2.91
C ILE A 31 11.01 -12.44 -3.19
N ASP A 32 10.45 -13.53 -3.72
CA ASP A 32 11.20 -14.77 -3.92
C ASP A 32 12.30 -14.62 -5.01
N VAL A 33 12.02 -13.86 -6.08
CA VAL A 33 12.94 -13.71 -7.22
C VAL A 33 13.92 -12.55 -7.01
N PHE A 34 13.44 -11.41 -6.50
CA PHE A 34 14.23 -10.17 -6.42
C PHE A 34 14.56 -9.75 -5.00
N ASN A 35 14.00 -10.41 -3.97
CA ASN A 35 14.19 -10.09 -2.57
C ASN A 35 13.85 -8.62 -2.26
N PHE A 36 12.78 -8.12 -2.90
CA PHE A 36 12.32 -6.75 -2.72
C PHE A 36 11.71 -6.52 -1.34
N ALA A 37 11.93 -5.32 -0.80
CA ALA A 37 11.25 -4.84 0.40
C ALA A 37 9.78 -4.51 0.11
N ALA A 38 8.97 -4.50 1.17
CA ALA A 38 7.55 -4.19 1.14
C ALA A 38 7.22 -2.89 0.40
N GLU A 39 8.04 -1.86 0.64
CA GLU A 39 7.90 -0.54 0.02
C GLU A 39 8.02 -0.59 -1.50
N ALA A 40 9.04 -1.30 -2.01
CA ALA A 40 9.27 -1.45 -3.44
C ALA A 40 8.13 -2.25 -4.09
N VAL A 41 7.69 -3.35 -3.46
CA VAL A 41 6.57 -4.15 -3.96
C VAL A 41 5.29 -3.32 -4.03
N ALA A 42 4.97 -2.55 -2.99
CA ALA A 42 3.79 -1.69 -2.95
C ALA A 42 3.84 -0.57 -4.01
N GLN A 43 5.01 0.05 -4.23
CA GLN A 43 5.20 1.02 -5.30
C GLN A 43 5.01 0.39 -6.68
N ILE A 44 5.60 -0.78 -6.93
CA ILE A 44 5.44 -1.50 -8.20
C ILE A 44 3.96 -1.83 -8.43
N LEU A 45 3.27 -2.37 -7.42
CA LEU A 45 1.84 -2.65 -7.47
C LEU A 45 1.04 -1.39 -7.81
N ASN A 46 1.34 -0.26 -7.17
CA ASN A 46 0.70 1.02 -7.47
C ASN A 46 0.95 1.46 -8.92
N VAL A 47 2.18 1.32 -9.42
CA VAL A 47 2.57 1.68 -10.80
C VAL A 47 1.84 0.81 -11.84
N ILE A 48 1.65 -0.48 -11.57
CA ILE A 48 0.86 -1.37 -12.45
C ILE A 48 -0.66 -1.20 -12.25
N GLY A 49 -1.09 -0.20 -11.47
CA GLY A 49 -2.49 0.17 -11.23
C GLY A 49 -3.22 -0.75 -10.26
N ALA A 50 -2.53 -1.40 -9.32
CA ALA A 50 -3.18 -2.14 -8.24
C ALA A 50 -3.89 -1.14 -7.31
N THR A 51 -5.01 -1.58 -6.76
CA THR A 51 -5.80 -0.78 -5.83
C THR A 51 -5.14 -0.75 -4.45
N ALA A 52 -5.42 0.30 -3.67
CA ALA A 52 -4.94 0.39 -2.29
C ALA A 52 -5.35 -0.83 -1.44
N ASN A 53 -6.55 -1.37 -1.70
CA ASN A 53 -7.06 -2.59 -1.05
C ASN A 53 -6.16 -3.80 -1.32
N GLU A 54 -5.77 -4.02 -2.58
CA GLU A 54 -4.86 -5.10 -2.97
C GLU A 54 -3.49 -4.92 -2.34
N ILE A 55 -2.96 -3.70 -2.35
CA ILE A 55 -1.65 -3.38 -1.75
C ILE A 55 -1.69 -3.62 -0.24
N ALA A 56 -2.76 -3.21 0.46
CA ALA A 56 -2.91 -3.42 1.89
C ALA A 56 -3.02 -4.92 2.25
N GLN A 57 -3.75 -5.70 1.44
CA GLN A 57 -3.78 -7.15 1.62
C GLN A 57 -2.41 -7.78 1.43
N VAL A 58 -1.69 -7.39 0.38
CA VAL A 58 -0.31 -7.86 0.15
C VAL A 58 0.57 -7.56 1.35
N LEU A 59 0.59 -6.32 1.83
CA LEU A 59 1.44 -5.93 2.95
C LEU A 59 1.09 -6.70 4.22
N LYS A 60 -0.20 -6.96 4.45
CA LYS A 60 -0.65 -7.77 5.59
C LYS A 60 -0.28 -9.25 5.43
N ASP A 61 -0.68 -9.87 4.33
CA ASP A 61 -0.63 -11.33 4.17
C ASP A 61 0.78 -11.82 3.82
N VAL A 62 1.52 -11.05 3.02
CA VAL A 62 2.85 -11.42 2.53
C VAL A 62 3.94 -10.94 3.50
N PHE A 63 3.84 -9.69 3.96
CA PHE A 63 4.87 -9.10 4.82
C PHE A 63 4.52 -9.11 6.31
N GLY A 64 3.29 -9.48 6.69
CA GLY A 64 2.87 -9.47 8.09
C GLY A 64 2.78 -8.06 8.69
N PHE A 65 2.60 -7.02 7.86
CA PHE A 65 2.58 -5.65 8.37
C PHE A 65 1.34 -5.38 9.21
N ALA A 66 1.54 -4.62 10.29
CA ALA A 66 0.44 -4.08 11.08
C ALA A 66 -0.26 -2.94 10.33
N ALA A 67 -1.54 -2.74 10.64
CA ALA A 67 -2.36 -1.67 10.05
C ALA A 67 -1.67 -0.29 10.12
N GLN A 68 -1.02 0.03 11.24
CA GLN A 68 -0.30 1.29 11.43
C GLN A 68 0.79 1.51 10.38
N ALA A 69 1.58 0.48 10.10
CA ALA A 69 2.69 0.56 9.15
C ALA A 69 2.16 0.73 7.71
N ILE A 70 1.09 0.02 7.37
CA ILE A 70 0.43 0.14 6.06
C ILE A 70 -0.15 1.55 5.87
N ALA A 71 -0.82 2.08 6.90
CA ALA A 71 -1.42 3.41 6.84
C ALA A 71 -0.39 4.53 6.73
N ASN A 72 0.68 4.46 7.53
CA ASN A 72 1.79 5.40 7.43
C ASN A 72 2.42 5.33 6.04
N PHE A 73 2.62 4.12 5.50
CA PHE A 73 3.14 3.96 4.14
C PHE A 73 2.21 4.58 3.10
N PHE A 74 0.89 4.38 3.22
CA PHE A 74 -0.07 4.96 2.27
C PHE A 74 -0.14 6.48 2.36
N ASN A 75 -0.02 7.05 3.55
CA ASN A 75 0.01 8.50 3.74
C ASN A 75 1.34 9.11 3.26
N ASP A 76 2.47 8.58 3.76
CA ASP A 76 3.79 9.19 3.58
C ASP A 76 4.40 8.88 2.21
N VAL A 77 4.13 7.69 1.66
CA VAL A 77 4.75 7.23 0.40
C VAL A 77 3.81 7.35 -0.78
N LEU A 78 2.54 6.96 -0.64
CA LEU A 78 1.57 6.98 -1.73
C LEU A 78 0.69 8.24 -1.76
N GLY A 79 0.62 9.00 -0.66
CA GLY A 79 -0.22 10.20 -0.55
C GLY A 79 -1.72 9.90 -0.69
N PHE A 80 -2.16 8.72 -0.26
CA PHE A 80 -3.58 8.35 -0.34
C PHE A 80 -4.44 9.12 0.67
N ALA A 81 -5.67 9.41 0.25
CA ALA A 81 -6.66 10.05 1.11
C ALA A 81 -7.11 9.13 2.24
N GLN A 82 -7.64 9.74 3.30
CA GLN A 82 -8.15 9.06 4.48
C GLN A 82 -9.13 7.93 4.12
N GLU A 83 -10.13 8.20 3.26
CA GLU A 83 -11.15 7.20 2.94
C GLU A 83 -10.55 5.98 2.22
N VAL A 84 -9.51 6.19 1.41
CA VAL A 84 -8.81 5.13 0.68
C VAL A 84 -8.04 4.24 1.66
N ILE A 85 -7.36 4.84 2.63
CA ILE A 85 -6.60 4.10 3.66
C ILE A 85 -7.57 3.32 4.55
N GLU A 86 -8.64 3.94 5.00
CA GLU A 86 -9.67 3.29 5.81
C GLU A 86 -10.30 2.10 5.06
N ALA A 87 -10.69 2.30 3.81
CA ALA A 87 -11.25 1.24 2.97
C ALA A 87 -10.26 0.09 2.75
N ALA A 88 -8.98 0.41 2.50
CA ALA A 88 -7.95 -0.59 2.27
C ALA A 88 -7.65 -1.41 3.53
N LEU A 89 -7.57 -0.77 4.70
CA LEU A 89 -7.36 -1.46 5.98
C LEU A 89 -8.59 -2.28 6.40
N GLY A 90 -9.79 -1.76 6.17
CA GLY A 90 -11.03 -2.49 6.38
C GLY A 90 -11.09 -3.74 5.50
N PHE A 91 -10.68 -3.62 4.22
CA PHE A 91 -10.61 -4.74 3.29
C PHE A 91 -9.50 -5.73 3.63
N ALA A 92 -8.36 -5.25 4.15
CA ALA A 92 -7.33 -6.11 4.71
C ALA A 92 -7.81 -6.87 5.95
N GLY A 93 -8.97 -6.54 6.52
CA GLY A 93 -9.55 -7.26 7.65
C GLY A 93 -8.97 -6.83 9.00
N PHE A 94 -8.57 -5.58 9.13
CA PHE A 94 -8.24 -4.98 10.43
C PHE A 94 -9.51 -4.55 11.16
N ALA A 95 -9.46 -4.57 12.49
CA ALA A 95 -10.58 -4.11 13.32
C ALA A 95 -10.84 -2.61 13.09
N ALA A 96 -12.11 -2.22 12.94
CA ALA A 96 -12.49 -0.83 12.70
C ALA A 96 -11.96 0.13 13.78
N SER A 97 -11.91 -0.31 15.05
CA SER A 97 -11.33 0.46 16.15
C SER A 97 -9.83 0.75 15.98
N VAL A 98 -9.08 -0.21 15.42
CA VAL A 98 -7.65 -0.03 15.11
C VAL A 98 -7.49 0.95 13.96
N VAL A 99 -8.29 0.79 12.91
CA VAL A 99 -8.27 1.68 11.74
C VAL A 99 -8.61 3.11 12.14
N GLN A 100 -9.66 3.33 12.93
CA GLN A 100 -10.02 4.66 13.43
C GLN A 100 -8.90 5.29 14.25
N GLY A 101 -8.31 4.56 15.20
CA GLY A 101 -7.20 5.10 16.00
C GLY A 101 -5.97 5.47 15.17
N ILE A 102 -5.69 4.72 14.10
CA ILE A 102 -4.63 5.04 13.15
C ILE A 102 -4.95 6.30 12.36
N ILE A 103 -6.16 6.38 11.82
CA ILE A 103 -6.63 7.51 11.01
C ILE A 103 -6.63 8.79 11.85
N GLU A 104 -7.12 8.75 13.09
CA GLU A 104 -7.05 9.87 14.03
C GLU A 104 -5.60 10.26 14.36
N GLY A 105 -4.70 9.28 14.51
CA GLY A 105 -3.29 9.55 14.75
C GLY A 105 -2.57 10.19 13.55
N ILE A 106 -2.84 9.71 12.34
CA ILE A 106 -2.21 10.18 11.10
C ILE A 106 -2.85 11.49 10.66
N PHE A 107 -4.17 11.51 10.45
CA PHE A 107 -4.90 12.62 9.86
C PHE A 107 -5.50 13.57 10.90
N GLY A 108 -5.77 13.15 12.13
CA GLY A 108 -6.39 14.02 13.14
C GLY A 108 -5.54 15.26 13.45
N SER A 109 -4.22 15.15 13.41
CA SER A 109 -3.31 16.30 13.56
C SER A 109 -3.21 17.16 12.30
N ILE A 110 -3.41 16.56 11.12
CA ILE A 110 -3.36 17.27 9.84
C ILE A 110 -4.71 17.89 9.50
N SER A 111 -5.83 17.42 10.05
CA SER A 111 -7.16 18.02 9.87
C SER A 111 -7.16 19.49 10.32
N ASP A 112 -6.53 19.78 11.47
CA ASP A 112 -6.35 21.16 11.96
C ASP A 112 -5.42 21.99 11.04
N ILE A 113 -4.40 21.36 10.45
CA ILE A 113 -3.45 22.01 9.52
C ILE A 113 -4.07 22.23 8.13
N PHE A 114 -4.80 21.25 7.60
CA PHE A 114 -5.51 21.32 6.32
C PHE A 114 -6.69 22.30 6.42
N CYS A 115 -7.44 22.35 7.52
CA CYS A 115 -8.43 23.43 7.74
C CYS A 115 -7.75 24.81 7.79
N GLY A 116 -6.56 24.91 8.40
CA GLY A 116 -5.78 26.15 8.44
C GLY A 116 -5.20 26.58 7.07
N ILE A 117 -4.85 25.64 6.19
CA ILE A 117 -4.26 25.91 4.87
C ILE A 117 -5.33 26.04 3.76
N PHE A 118 -6.36 25.20 3.79
CA PHE A 118 -7.36 25.10 2.73
C PHE A 118 -8.73 25.66 3.09
N GLY A 119 -8.91 26.12 4.32
CA GLY A 119 -10.15 26.76 4.77
C GLY A 119 -11.30 25.77 4.91
N CYS A 120 -11.91 25.75 6.09
CA CYS A 120 -13.24 25.18 6.27
C CYS A 120 -14.34 26.16 5.83
#